data_AF-A0A0P0DQF6-F1
#
_entry.id   AF-A0A0P0DQF6-F1
#
_cell.length_a   1.000
_cell.length_b   1.000
_cell.length_c   1.000
_cell.angle_alpha   90.00
_cell.angle_beta   90.00
_cell.angle_gamma   90.00
#
_symmetry.space_group_name_H-M   'P 1'
#
loop_
_entity.id
_entity.type
_entity.pdbx_description
1 polymer ?
#
loop_
_entity_poly.entity_id
_entity_poly.type
_entity_poly.pdbx_seq_one_letter_code
_entity_poly.pdbx_strand_id
1 'polypeptide(L)'
;MDDWSRVRELAPRTTVGEGELRAARSRLDRAMARTAPRRARRGVAIAVAVTAVAVIVAVGTVMAWQRPQHPTVAATPTEPVSYMCNDVPVSSEAFTSPRTVADLDADDRAAIARAQETTNDIPVAQLGSLDRWTVASRTTEQLLLLGPEPSIDPTPSMLPPRHQALVLESQGDGGWRSAGLFSCAVRQDLGDLGAPTIRLDPAYTISADSTVLHLLVTEMDCASGQDATGRIELVSLTETPATVDIVLGVRPFREANCPSNPPTPFSVELSAPLGDRVVRDAAYATRPVLVPAS
;
A
#
# COMPACT_ATOMS: atom_id res chain seq x y z
N MET A 1 37.40 -21.91 -29.89
CA MET A 1 37.05 -23.19 -29.25
C MET A 1 37.98 -23.25 -28.06
N ASP A 2 37.65 -22.50 -27.02
CA ASP A 2 38.59 -22.04 -26.01
C ASP A 2 38.06 -22.34 -24.61
N ASP A 3 38.99 -22.85 -23.81
CA ASP A 3 38.86 -23.61 -22.58
C ASP A 3 38.49 -22.74 -21.37
N TRP A 4 37.30 -22.99 -20.81
CA TRP A 4 36.72 -22.26 -19.65
C TRP A 4 36.91 -22.99 -18.31
N SER A 5 37.86 -23.92 -18.17
CA SER A 5 37.92 -24.82 -17.02
C SER A 5 38.67 -24.31 -15.76
N ARG A 6 38.99 -23.01 -15.61
CA ARG A 6 39.80 -22.52 -14.47
C ARG A 6 39.35 -21.23 -13.76
N VAL A 7 38.06 -21.10 -13.44
CA VAL A 7 37.62 -20.08 -12.46
C VAL A 7 36.68 -20.72 -11.44
N ARG A 8 37.27 -21.39 -10.44
CA ARG A 8 36.53 -21.89 -9.29
C ARG A 8 37.41 -21.96 -8.05
N GLU A 9 37.88 -20.82 -7.57
CA GLU A 9 38.42 -20.73 -6.21
C GLU A 9 38.33 -19.29 -5.67
N LEU A 10 38.01 -19.18 -4.38
CA LEU A 10 37.88 -17.98 -3.54
C LEU A 10 36.46 -17.40 -3.38
N ALA A 11 35.61 -18.12 -2.64
CA ALA A 11 34.61 -17.49 -1.78
C ALA A 11 34.95 -17.84 -0.31
N PRO A 12 35.09 -16.85 0.60
CA PRO A 12 35.34 -17.12 2.01
C PRO A 12 34.09 -17.73 2.65
N ARG A 13 34.25 -18.94 3.20
CA ARG A 13 33.23 -19.58 4.05
C ARG A 13 33.19 -18.85 5.39
N THR A 14 32.20 -17.99 5.60
CA THR A 14 31.87 -17.49 6.94
C THR A 14 31.16 -18.58 7.72
N THR A 15 31.92 -19.43 8.41
CA THR A 15 31.39 -20.34 9.42
C THR A 15 31.08 -19.53 10.68
N VAL A 16 29.84 -19.06 10.83
CA VAL A 16 29.33 -18.67 12.15
C VAL A 16 29.28 -19.94 12.99
N GLY A 17 30.14 -20.01 14.01
CA GLY A 17 30.27 -21.21 14.84
C GLY A 17 28.97 -21.52 15.57
N GLU A 18 28.53 -22.79 15.52
CA GLU A 18 27.33 -23.28 16.22
C GLU A 18 27.29 -22.91 17.73
N GLY A 19 28.45 -22.61 18.32
CA GLY A 19 28.57 -22.10 19.69
C GLY A 19 27.90 -20.74 19.91
N GLU A 20 27.97 -19.81 18.97
CA GLU A 20 27.35 -18.48 19.09
C GLU A 20 25.83 -18.57 18.99
N LEU A 21 25.31 -19.45 18.14
CA LEU A 21 23.87 -19.73 18.02
C LEU A 21 23.30 -20.36 19.31
N ARG A 22 24.04 -21.26 19.98
CA ARG A 22 23.61 -21.80 21.29
C ARG A 22 23.62 -20.73 22.39
N ALA A 23 24.61 -19.84 22.38
CA ALA A 23 24.70 -18.75 23.36
C ALA A 23 23.56 -17.73 23.19
N ALA A 24 23.16 -17.43 21.96
CA ALA A 24 22.04 -16.53 21.67
C ALA A 24 20.70 -17.12 22.12
N ARG A 25 20.45 -18.41 21.85
CA ARG A 25 19.20 -19.11 22.22
C ARG A 25 19.03 -19.18 23.75
N SER A 26 20.11 -19.44 24.48
CA SER A 26 20.14 -19.43 25.96
C SER A 26 19.78 -18.07 26.59
N ARG A 27 20.07 -16.95 25.91
CA ARG A 27 19.72 -15.60 26.41
C ARG A 27 18.23 -15.29 26.19
N LEU A 28 17.67 -15.75 25.07
CA LEU A 28 16.24 -15.62 24.75
C LEU A 28 15.36 -16.41 25.72
N ASP A 29 15.72 -17.66 26.03
CA ASP A 29 14.94 -18.48 26.97
C ASP A 29 14.93 -17.90 28.39
N ARG A 30 16.05 -17.29 28.83
CA ARG A 30 16.13 -16.61 30.13
C ARG A 30 15.34 -15.29 30.18
N ALA A 31 15.17 -14.62 29.04
CA ALA A 31 14.36 -13.41 28.96
C ALA A 31 12.86 -13.75 29.05
N MET A 32 12.41 -14.81 28.38
CA MET A 32 10.99 -15.21 28.37
C MET A 32 10.50 -15.78 29.72
N ALA A 33 11.39 -16.39 30.52
CA ALA A 33 11.02 -16.88 31.85
C ALA A 33 10.71 -15.77 32.88
N ARG A 34 11.05 -14.50 32.60
CA ARG A 34 10.85 -13.37 33.52
C ARG A 34 9.52 -12.64 33.36
N THR A 35 8.75 -12.93 32.31
CA THR A 35 7.51 -12.21 31.97
C THR A 35 6.22 -12.99 32.25
N ALA A 36 6.28 -14.14 32.92
CA ALA A 36 5.07 -14.88 33.29
C ALA A 36 4.29 -14.18 34.43
N PRO A 37 3.04 -13.74 34.22
CA PRO A 37 2.25 -13.11 35.28
C PRO A 37 1.81 -14.14 36.34
N ARG A 38 2.12 -13.82 37.61
CA ARG A 38 1.64 -14.56 38.78
C ARG A 38 0.11 -14.43 38.90
N ARG A 39 -0.63 -15.47 38.49
CA ARG A 39 -2.07 -15.62 38.79
C ARG A 39 -2.24 -15.81 40.30
N ALA A 40 -2.59 -14.72 40.99
CA ALA A 40 -3.03 -14.76 42.38
C ALA A 40 -4.40 -15.47 42.47
N ARG A 41 -4.41 -16.64 43.11
CA ARG A 41 -5.62 -17.29 43.61
C ARG A 41 -6.17 -16.48 44.78
N ARG A 42 -7.41 -16.02 44.69
CA ARG A 42 -8.25 -15.70 45.86
C ARG A 42 -9.57 -16.44 45.69
N GLY A 43 -9.82 -17.38 46.60
CA GLY A 43 -11.14 -17.95 46.81
C GLY A 43 -11.86 -17.24 47.95
N VAL A 44 -13.03 -17.81 48.28
CA VAL A 44 -13.92 -17.52 49.43
C VAL A 44 -14.83 -16.30 49.18
N ALA A 45 -16.15 -16.30 49.44
CA ALA A 45 -17.06 -17.18 50.17
C ALA A 45 -18.48 -17.12 49.59
N ILE A 46 -19.24 -18.17 49.89
CA ILE A 46 -20.70 -18.28 49.82
C ILE A 46 -21.34 -17.39 50.90
N ALA A 47 -22.42 -16.69 50.58
CA ALA A 47 -23.43 -16.29 51.56
C ALA A 47 -24.84 -16.24 50.95
N VAL A 48 -25.81 -16.56 51.80
CA VAL A 48 -27.19 -16.99 51.55
C VAL A 48 -28.15 -15.80 51.36
N ALA A 49 -29.12 -16.04 50.46
CA ALA A 49 -30.48 -15.51 50.31
C ALA A 49 -30.98 -14.34 51.20
N VAL A 50 -31.60 -13.34 50.54
CA VAL A 50 -32.89 -12.77 50.97
C VAL A 50 -33.74 -12.47 49.73
N THR A 51 -34.92 -13.07 49.73
CA THR A 51 -36.01 -12.90 48.78
C THR A 51 -36.65 -11.52 48.97
N ALA A 52 -36.59 -10.67 47.94
CA ALA A 52 -37.42 -9.46 47.87
C ALA A 52 -38.12 -9.46 46.51
N VAL A 53 -39.41 -9.79 46.54
CA VAL A 53 -40.32 -9.65 45.41
C VAL A 53 -40.56 -8.15 45.21
N ALA A 54 -39.88 -7.56 44.22
CA ALA A 54 -40.16 -6.23 43.73
C ALA A 54 -40.95 -6.36 42.42
N VAL A 55 -42.21 -5.95 42.45
CA VAL A 55 -43.05 -5.75 41.27
C VAL A 55 -42.47 -4.57 40.49
N ILE A 56 -41.69 -4.88 39.45
CA ILE A 56 -41.18 -3.90 38.49
C ILE A 56 -42.24 -3.75 37.40
N VAL A 57 -42.86 -2.57 37.36
CA VAL A 57 -43.66 -2.09 36.24
C VAL A 57 -42.75 -2.06 35.01
N ALA A 58 -43.04 -2.91 34.03
CA ALA A 58 -42.36 -2.94 32.75
C ALA A 58 -42.66 -1.65 31.95
N VAL A 59 -41.92 -0.58 32.23
CA VAL A 59 -41.73 0.50 31.27
C VAL A 59 -40.72 -0.03 30.26
N GLY A 60 -41.23 -0.47 29.12
CA GLY A 60 -40.43 -0.93 27.99
C GLY A 60 -39.61 0.23 27.39
N THR A 61 -38.56 0.66 28.07
CA THR A 61 -37.46 1.39 27.45
C THR A 61 -36.73 0.42 26.54
N VAL A 62 -37.13 0.43 25.27
CA VAL A 62 -36.36 -0.15 24.18
C VAL A 62 -34.99 0.55 24.20
N MET A 63 -33.99 -0.08 24.83
CA MET A 63 -32.60 0.31 24.62
C MET A 63 -32.27 0.00 23.17
N ALA A 64 -32.54 0.94 22.29
CA ALA A 64 -32.00 0.94 20.95
C ALA A 64 -30.47 0.96 21.09
N TRP A 65 -29.85 -0.21 20.94
CA TRP A 65 -28.42 -0.31 20.71
C TRP A 65 -28.12 0.52 19.46
N GLN A 66 -27.67 1.75 19.66
CA GLN A 66 -27.21 2.62 18.59
C GLN A 66 -25.98 1.95 18.01
N ARG A 67 -26.18 1.30 16.85
CA ARG A 67 -25.08 0.87 16.01
C ARG A 67 -24.17 2.09 15.79
N PRO A 68 -22.84 1.93 15.87
CA PRO A 68 -21.91 2.98 15.50
C PRO A 68 -22.33 3.55 14.14
N GLN A 69 -22.73 4.82 14.13
CA GLN A 69 -23.09 5.50 12.90
C GLN A 69 -21.78 5.77 12.17
N HIS A 70 -21.48 4.94 11.17
CA HIS A 70 -20.41 5.24 10.24
C HIS A 70 -20.85 6.42 9.37
N PRO A 71 -20.00 7.44 9.17
CA PRO A 71 -20.33 8.57 8.31
C PRO A 71 -20.49 8.11 6.84
N THR A 72 -21.60 8.48 6.21
CA THR A 72 -21.88 8.24 4.78
C THR A 72 -21.64 9.53 3.99
N VAL A 73 -20.83 9.48 2.94
CA VAL A 73 -20.45 10.65 2.12
C VAL A 73 -20.82 10.39 0.65
N ALA A 74 -21.45 11.38 -0.01
CA ALA A 74 -21.76 11.36 -1.44
C ALA A 74 -20.64 11.98 -2.28
N ALA A 75 -20.33 11.41 -3.46
CA ALA A 75 -19.21 11.84 -4.32
C ALA A 75 -19.53 13.10 -5.17
N THR A 76 -18.51 13.95 -5.39
CA THR A 76 -18.56 15.20 -6.20
C THR A 76 -17.81 14.99 -7.54
N PRO A 77 -18.13 15.72 -8.64
CA PRO A 77 -17.47 15.51 -9.94
C PRO A 77 -15.96 15.77 -9.92
N THR A 78 -15.21 14.93 -10.63
CA THR A 78 -13.75 14.76 -10.52
C THR A 78 -12.99 15.74 -11.44
N GLU A 79 -12.14 16.58 -10.85
CA GLU A 79 -11.06 17.29 -11.56
C GLU A 79 -10.15 16.30 -12.31
N PRO A 80 -9.37 16.73 -13.33
CA PRO A 80 -8.41 15.84 -13.97
C PRO A 80 -7.48 15.22 -12.93
N VAL A 81 -7.50 13.89 -12.85
CA VAL A 81 -6.72 13.13 -11.88
C VAL A 81 -5.23 13.26 -12.21
N SER A 82 -4.47 13.88 -11.31
CA SER A 82 -3.02 13.89 -11.35
C SER A 82 -2.49 12.61 -10.69
N TYR A 83 -1.34 12.11 -11.15
CA TYR A 83 -0.70 10.92 -10.58
C TYR A 83 0.75 11.23 -10.18
N MET A 84 1.24 10.50 -9.18
CA MET A 84 2.58 10.63 -8.62
C MET A 84 3.26 9.27 -8.49
N CYS A 85 4.57 9.26 -8.68
CA CYS A 85 5.46 8.14 -8.43
C CYS A 85 6.62 8.64 -7.58
N ASN A 86 6.58 8.41 -6.26
CA ASN A 86 7.52 8.99 -5.28
C ASN A 86 7.71 10.51 -5.47
N ASP A 87 6.60 11.24 -5.54
CA ASP A 87 6.53 12.70 -5.73
C ASP A 87 7.01 13.21 -7.10
N VAL A 88 7.30 12.30 -8.04
CA VAL A 88 7.50 12.64 -9.45
C VAL A 88 6.15 12.59 -10.18
N PRO A 89 5.74 13.69 -10.85
CA PRO A 89 4.50 13.73 -11.60
C PRO A 89 4.44 12.71 -12.75
N VAL A 90 3.32 11.99 -12.82
CA VAL A 90 2.96 11.05 -13.87
C VAL A 90 1.74 11.60 -14.59
N SER A 91 1.79 11.64 -15.92
CA SER A 91 0.65 12.04 -16.75
C SER A 91 -0.44 10.98 -16.68
N SER A 92 -1.70 11.41 -16.59
CA SER A 92 -2.86 10.51 -16.74
C SER A 92 -2.88 9.80 -18.09
N GLU A 93 -2.30 10.42 -19.13
CA GLU A 93 -2.18 9.83 -20.47
C GLU A 93 -1.38 8.51 -20.46
N ALA A 94 -0.46 8.34 -19.50
CA ALA A 94 0.30 7.10 -19.34
C ALA A 94 -0.60 5.88 -19.09
N PHE A 95 -1.83 6.10 -18.61
CA PHE A 95 -2.82 5.06 -18.32
C PHE A 95 -3.97 5.01 -19.32
N THR A 96 -4.39 6.16 -19.86
CA THR A 96 -5.51 6.22 -20.81
C THR A 96 -5.09 6.02 -22.26
N SER A 97 -3.85 6.35 -22.60
CA SER A 97 -3.28 6.20 -23.95
C SER A 97 -1.78 5.89 -23.85
N PRO A 98 -1.42 4.70 -23.33
CA PRO A 98 -0.03 4.37 -23.04
C PRO A 98 0.84 4.46 -24.29
N ARG A 99 1.92 5.25 -24.21
CA ARG A 99 2.98 5.29 -25.22
C ARG A 99 4.17 4.49 -24.74
N THR A 100 4.76 3.70 -25.61
CA THR A 100 5.95 2.92 -25.32
C THR A 100 7.22 3.69 -25.70
N VAL A 101 8.38 3.17 -25.30
CA VAL A 101 9.68 3.71 -25.75
C VAL A 101 9.84 3.66 -27.27
N ALA A 102 9.14 2.74 -27.96
CA ALA A 102 9.16 2.66 -29.42
C ALA A 102 8.48 3.88 -30.08
N ASP A 103 7.51 4.49 -29.40
CA ASP A 103 6.73 5.63 -29.88
C ASP A 103 7.43 6.98 -29.65
N LEU A 104 8.59 6.98 -28.98
CA LEU A 104 9.39 8.18 -28.75
C LEU A 104 9.99 8.72 -30.06
N ASP A 105 10.34 10.00 -30.08
CA ASP A 105 11.06 10.57 -31.22
C ASP A 105 12.56 10.14 -31.22
N ALA A 106 13.31 10.59 -32.22
CA ALA A 106 14.73 10.24 -32.33
C ALA A 106 15.58 10.84 -31.20
N ASP A 107 15.20 12.02 -30.70
CA ASP A 107 15.94 12.73 -29.67
C ASP A 107 15.77 12.04 -28.30
N ASP A 108 14.54 11.64 -27.97
CA ASP A 108 14.21 10.88 -26.76
C ASP A 108 14.84 9.48 -26.76
N ARG A 109 14.88 8.79 -27.91
CA ARG A 109 15.61 7.53 -28.02
C ARG A 109 17.12 7.71 -27.86
N ALA A 110 17.68 8.78 -28.43
CA ALA A 110 19.10 9.10 -28.26
C ALA A 110 19.42 9.48 -26.80
N ALA A 111 18.50 10.14 -26.10
CA ALA A 111 18.60 10.44 -24.67
C ALA A 111 18.71 9.17 -23.83
N ILE A 112 17.82 8.20 -24.08
CA ILE A 112 17.84 6.89 -23.41
C ILE A 112 19.15 6.16 -23.68
N ALA A 113 19.58 6.09 -24.95
CA ALA A 113 20.82 5.42 -25.33
C ALA A 113 22.05 6.04 -24.63
N ARG A 114 22.15 7.37 -24.59
CA ARG A 114 23.24 8.06 -23.87
C ARG A 114 23.20 7.81 -22.38
N ALA A 115 22.01 7.85 -21.77
CA ALA A 115 21.85 7.52 -20.35
C ALA A 115 22.29 6.08 -20.05
N GLN A 116 22.16 5.14 -20.99
CA GLN A 116 22.70 3.78 -20.84
C GLN A 116 24.23 3.73 -20.86
N GLU A 117 24.89 4.65 -21.55
CA GLU A 117 26.35 4.70 -21.69
C GLU A 117 27.05 5.49 -20.57
N THR A 118 26.44 6.59 -20.09
CA THR A 118 27.10 7.54 -19.20
C THR A 118 26.96 7.22 -17.71
N THR A 119 26.08 6.28 -17.34
CA THR A 119 25.71 6.13 -15.93
C THR A 119 26.66 5.16 -15.23
N ASN A 120 27.70 5.71 -14.60
CA ASN A 120 28.60 4.96 -13.71
C ASN A 120 27.92 4.48 -12.41
N ASP A 121 26.82 5.12 -11.99
CA ASP A 121 26.21 4.88 -10.68
C ASP A 121 24.94 3.99 -10.71
N ILE A 122 24.26 3.89 -11.86
CA ILE A 122 23.05 3.09 -12.06
C ILE A 122 23.13 2.48 -13.46
N PRO A 123 23.47 1.19 -13.59
CA PRO A 123 23.60 0.57 -14.90
C PRO A 123 22.21 0.37 -15.51
N VAL A 124 21.71 1.36 -16.25
CA VAL A 124 20.47 1.28 -17.06
C VAL A 124 20.53 0.08 -18.03
N ALA A 125 21.74 -0.34 -18.41
CA ALA A 125 21.99 -1.58 -19.14
C ALA A 125 21.44 -2.86 -18.43
N GLN A 126 21.28 -2.84 -17.11
CA GLN A 126 20.69 -3.95 -16.34
C GLN A 126 19.17 -3.99 -16.39
N LEU A 127 18.50 -2.94 -16.89
CA LEU A 127 17.04 -2.92 -17.04
C LEU A 127 16.52 -3.88 -18.13
N GLY A 128 17.44 -4.47 -18.91
CA GLY A 128 17.10 -5.33 -20.02
C GLY A 128 16.40 -4.56 -21.14
N SER A 129 15.47 -5.22 -21.84
CA SER A 129 14.71 -4.56 -22.90
C SER A 129 13.74 -3.51 -22.32
N LEU A 130 13.77 -2.33 -22.94
CA LEU A 130 12.83 -1.24 -22.64
C LEU A 130 11.50 -1.35 -23.39
N ASP A 131 11.27 -2.42 -24.17
CA ASP A 131 10.06 -2.58 -24.99
C ASP A 131 8.77 -2.63 -24.16
N ARG A 132 8.88 -2.96 -22.87
CA ARG A 132 7.76 -3.00 -21.91
C ARG A 132 7.64 -1.73 -21.05
N TRP A 133 8.47 -0.72 -21.31
CA TRP A 133 8.44 0.53 -20.58
C TRP A 133 7.49 1.52 -21.25
N THR A 134 6.73 2.23 -20.43
CA THR A 134 5.74 3.23 -20.85
C THR A 134 6.27 4.62 -20.53
N VAL A 135 6.03 5.57 -21.42
CA VAL A 135 6.33 6.99 -21.20
C VAL A 135 5.30 7.54 -20.22
N ALA A 136 5.74 7.85 -19.01
CA ALA A 136 4.89 8.28 -17.92
C ALA A 136 4.70 9.79 -17.88
N SER A 137 5.75 10.55 -18.18
CA SER A 137 5.67 12.00 -18.40
C SER A 137 6.87 12.47 -19.22
N ARG A 138 6.70 13.58 -19.94
CA ARG A 138 7.75 14.23 -20.74
C ARG A 138 7.58 15.74 -20.66
N THR A 139 8.61 16.42 -20.19
CA THR A 139 8.79 17.88 -20.24
C THR A 139 10.11 18.16 -20.94
N THR A 140 10.39 19.39 -21.36
CA THR A 140 11.69 19.73 -22.00
C THR A 140 12.91 19.34 -21.17
N GLU A 141 12.77 19.27 -19.84
CA GLU A 141 13.84 19.00 -18.89
C GLU A 141 13.86 17.55 -18.39
N GLN A 142 12.76 16.82 -18.51
CA GLN A 142 12.63 15.50 -17.89
C GLN A 142 11.85 14.50 -18.76
N LEU A 143 12.31 13.26 -18.77
CA LEU A 143 11.60 12.11 -19.32
C LEU A 143 11.48 11.05 -18.21
N LEU A 144 10.24 10.74 -17.82
CA LEU A 144 9.94 9.67 -16.87
C LEU A 144 9.42 8.46 -17.63
N LEU A 145 10.05 7.31 -17.41
CA LEU A 145 9.61 6.02 -17.93
C LEU A 145 9.18 5.12 -16.76
N LEU A 146 8.08 4.41 -16.94
CA LEU A 146 7.61 3.38 -16.02
C LEU A 146 7.75 2.00 -16.67
N GLY A 147 8.58 1.15 -16.08
CA GLY A 147 8.73 -0.25 -16.44
C GLY A 147 8.01 -1.16 -15.45
N PRO A 148 7.75 -2.42 -15.82
CA PRO A 148 7.31 -3.41 -14.85
C PRO A 148 8.39 -3.60 -13.77
N GLU A 149 8.00 -3.72 -12.50
CA GLU A 149 8.96 -4.15 -11.49
C GLU A 149 9.44 -5.59 -11.81
N PRO A 150 10.76 -5.88 -11.77
CA PRO A 150 11.22 -7.26 -11.80
C PRO A 150 10.52 -8.00 -10.66
N SER A 151 9.98 -9.18 -10.92
CA SER A 151 9.20 -9.92 -9.94
C SER A 151 10.02 -10.16 -8.67
N ILE A 152 9.86 -9.28 -7.68
CA ILE A 152 10.28 -9.56 -6.32
C ILE A 152 9.15 -10.39 -5.74
N ASP A 153 9.46 -11.55 -5.17
CA ASP A 153 8.47 -12.32 -4.42
C ASP A 153 7.79 -11.37 -3.42
N PRO A 154 6.46 -11.16 -3.53
CA PRO A 154 5.80 -10.15 -2.72
C PRO A 154 5.95 -10.53 -1.26
N THR A 155 6.74 -9.75 -0.51
CA THR A 155 6.73 -9.88 0.94
C THR A 155 5.37 -9.40 1.45
N PRO A 156 4.69 -10.11 2.37
CA PRO A 156 3.31 -9.81 2.77
C PRO A 156 3.09 -8.45 3.43
N SER A 157 4.16 -7.72 3.78
CA SER A 157 4.13 -6.59 4.71
C SER A 157 4.33 -5.22 4.08
N MET A 158 4.57 -5.13 2.78
CA MET A 158 4.63 -3.84 2.07
C MET A 158 3.75 -3.91 0.83
N LEU A 159 3.14 -2.77 0.47
CA LEU A 159 2.65 -2.59 -0.89
C LEU A 159 3.81 -2.95 -1.82
N PRO A 160 3.73 -4.04 -2.62
CA PRO A 160 4.77 -4.25 -3.61
C PRO A 160 4.72 -3.02 -4.51
N PRO A 161 5.86 -2.37 -4.76
CA PRO A 161 5.93 -1.47 -5.89
C PRO A 161 5.41 -2.24 -7.12
N ARG A 162 4.84 -1.51 -8.05
CA ARG A 162 4.34 -2.16 -9.29
C ARG A 162 5.14 -1.73 -10.50
N HIS A 163 5.90 -0.67 -10.33
CA HIS A 163 6.65 -0.06 -11.40
C HIS A 163 8.07 0.18 -10.93
N GLN A 164 9.01 -0.01 -11.84
CA GLN A 164 10.28 0.70 -11.80
C GLN A 164 10.11 2.02 -12.55
N ALA A 165 10.66 3.08 -11.99
CA ALA A 165 10.68 4.40 -12.57
C ALA A 165 12.11 4.78 -12.93
N LEU A 166 12.33 5.13 -14.19
CA LEU A 166 13.58 5.69 -14.69
C LEU A 166 13.33 7.17 -15.00
N VAL A 167 14.06 8.03 -14.32
CA VAL A 167 14.04 9.48 -14.54
C VAL A 167 15.28 9.85 -15.34
N LEU A 168 15.07 10.45 -16.51
CA LEU A 168 16.12 11.09 -17.29
C LEU A 168 15.96 12.60 -17.21
N GLU A 169 17.06 13.32 -17.01
CA GLU A 169 17.10 14.78 -16.95
C GLU A 169 17.97 15.34 -18.07
N SER A 170 17.48 16.38 -18.73
CA SER A 170 18.24 17.14 -19.71
C SER A 170 19.39 17.88 -19.01
N GLN A 171 20.53 17.98 -19.68
CA GLN A 171 21.69 18.76 -19.24
C GLN A 171 21.74 20.15 -19.90
N GLY A 172 20.78 20.49 -20.76
CA GLY A 172 20.69 21.79 -21.46
C GLY A 172 21.63 21.94 -22.66
N ASP A 173 22.64 21.08 -22.82
CA ASP A 173 23.57 21.03 -23.96
C ASP A 173 23.14 20.00 -25.03
N GLY A 174 21.88 19.55 -24.98
CA GLY A 174 21.37 18.43 -25.76
C GLY A 174 21.75 17.06 -25.16
N GLY A 175 22.54 17.04 -24.08
CA GLY A 175 22.80 15.87 -23.27
C GLY A 175 21.62 15.50 -22.38
N TRP A 176 21.56 14.22 -22.06
CA TRP A 176 20.65 13.65 -21.08
C TRP A 176 21.44 12.74 -20.16
N ARG A 177 21.06 12.71 -18.88
CA ARG A 177 21.61 11.75 -17.92
C ARG A 177 20.50 11.06 -17.15
N SER A 178 20.79 9.87 -16.66
CA SER A 178 19.94 9.27 -15.63
C SER A 178 20.02 10.11 -14.35
N ALA A 179 18.86 10.48 -13.82
CA ALA A 179 18.72 11.18 -12.55
C ALA A 179 18.28 10.23 -11.43
N GLY A 180 17.61 9.13 -11.77
CA GLY A 180 17.21 8.14 -10.78
C GLY A 180 16.59 6.90 -11.39
N LEU A 181 16.77 5.77 -10.71
CA LEU A 181 16.05 4.54 -10.92
C LEU A 181 15.53 4.06 -9.56
N PHE A 182 14.22 3.95 -9.42
CA PHE A 182 13.60 3.56 -8.15
C PHE A 182 12.32 2.80 -8.38
N SER A 183 11.93 1.97 -7.43
CA SER A 183 10.62 1.34 -7.42
C SER A 183 9.56 2.33 -6.92
N CYS A 184 8.36 2.29 -7.49
CA CYS A 184 7.23 3.06 -7.00
C CYS A 184 5.88 2.35 -7.21
N ALA A 185 4.91 2.76 -6.41
CA ALA A 185 3.49 2.52 -6.66
C ALA A 185 2.88 3.81 -7.17
N VAL A 186 2.49 3.87 -8.45
CA VAL A 186 1.87 5.06 -9.00
C VAL A 186 0.53 5.28 -8.31
N ARG A 187 0.38 6.46 -7.71
CA ARG A 187 -0.78 6.86 -6.91
C ARG A 187 -1.43 8.10 -7.50
N GLN A 188 -2.72 8.28 -7.29
CA GLN A 188 -3.37 9.57 -7.52
C GLN A 188 -2.77 10.60 -6.56
N ASP A 189 -2.62 11.82 -7.05
CA ASP A 189 -2.34 12.98 -6.22
C ASP A 189 -3.62 13.39 -5.50
N LEU A 190 -3.61 13.27 -4.17
CA LEU A 190 -4.75 13.60 -3.31
C LEU A 190 -4.53 14.94 -2.58
N GLY A 191 -3.57 15.76 -3.04
CA GLY A 191 -3.19 17.01 -2.40
C GLY A 191 -2.62 16.78 -1.00
N ASP A 192 -3.23 17.40 0.00
CA ASP A 192 -2.81 17.29 1.40
C ASP A 192 -3.18 15.94 2.06
N LEU A 193 -3.90 15.05 1.37
CA LEU A 193 -4.29 13.75 1.88
C LEU A 193 -3.24 12.68 1.55
N GLY A 194 -2.89 11.84 2.53
CA GLY A 194 -2.10 10.65 2.30
C GLY A 194 -2.96 9.52 1.71
N ALA A 195 -2.43 8.80 0.71
CA ALA A 195 -3.08 7.62 0.15
C ALA A 195 -2.88 6.41 1.10
N PRO A 196 -3.95 5.87 1.74
CA PRO A 196 -3.83 4.72 2.62
C PRO A 196 -3.72 3.42 1.81
N THR A 197 -3.47 2.33 2.52
CA THR A 197 -3.83 1.00 2.03
C THR A 197 -5.23 0.63 2.47
N ILE A 198 -5.98 0.02 1.57
CA ILE A 198 -7.32 -0.50 1.87
C ILE A 198 -7.38 -2.01 1.68
N ARG A 199 -8.16 -2.67 2.52
CA ARG A 199 -8.54 -4.09 2.39
C ARG A 199 -9.97 -4.27 2.89
N LEU A 200 -10.64 -5.33 2.44
CA LEU A 200 -11.91 -5.74 3.02
C LEU A 200 -11.70 -6.15 4.48
N ASP A 201 -12.64 -5.79 5.34
CA ASP A 201 -12.64 -6.22 6.73
C ASP A 201 -13.09 -7.69 6.80
N PRO A 202 -12.21 -8.63 7.20
CA PRO A 202 -12.57 -10.05 7.28
C PRO A 202 -13.63 -10.36 8.34
N ALA A 203 -13.94 -9.42 9.26
CA ALA A 203 -15.04 -9.57 10.19
C ALA A 203 -16.43 -9.52 9.52
N TYR A 204 -16.49 -9.08 8.26
CA TYR A 204 -17.74 -8.94 7.50
C TYR A 204 -17.66 -9.72 6.19
N THR A 205 -18.58 -10.66 6.00
CA THR A 205 -18.70 -11.39 4.74
C THR A 205 -19.26 -10.47 3.66
N ILE A 206 -18.55 -10.36 2.54
CA ILE A 206 -19.04 -9.67 1.35
C ILE A 206 -19.80 -10.66 0.46
N SER A 207 -20.94 -10.23 -0.08
CA SER A 207 -21.78 -11.02 -1.01
C SER A 207 -22.27 -10.15 -2.16
N ALA A 208 -22.82 -10.77 -3.20
CA ALA A 208 -23.45 -10.07 -4.32
C ALA A 208 -24.59 -9.13 -3.89
N ASP A 209 -25.28 -9.44 -2.78
CA ASP A 209 -26.37 -8.61 -2.27
C ASP A 209 -25.87 -7.45 -1.36
N SER A 210 -24.56 -7.37 -1.11
CA SER A 210 -24.00 -6.36 -0.21
C SER A 210 -24.12 -4.96 -0.83
N THR A 211 -24.74 -4.04 -0.09
CA THR A 211 -24.79 -2.60 -0.44
C THR A 211 -23.86 -1.76 0.44
N VAL A 212 -23.08 -2.39 1.32
CA VAL A 212 -22.11 -1.73 2.18
C VAL A 212 -20.80 -2.51 2.11
N LEU A 213 -19.70 -1.79 1.88
CA LEU A 213 -18.36 -2.32 1.92
C LEU A 213 -17.73 -1.95 3.26
N HIS A 214 -17.38 -2.97 4.06
CA HIS A 214 -16.62 -2.79 5.29
C HIS A 214 -15.13 -2.93 4.97
N LEU A 215 -14.39 -1.85 5.21
CA LEU A 215 -12.98 -1.72 4.88
C LEU A 215 -12.14 -1.55 6.14
N LEU A 216 -10.90 -2.03 6.09
CA LEU A 216 -9.84 -1.66 7.00
C LEU A 216 -8.87 -0.76 6.25
N VAL A 217 -8.74 0.47 6.73
CA VAL A 217 -7.91 1.52 6.15
C VAL A 217 -6.66 1.68 7.02
N THR A 218 -5.49 1.46 6.44
CA THR A 218 -4.21 1.66 7.15
C THR A 218 -3.43 2.77 6.47
N GLU A 219 -3.16 3.85 7.20
CA GLU A 219 -2.35 4.95 6.69
C GLU A 219 -0.89 4.53 6.46
N MET A 220 -0.29 5.09 5.42
CA MET A 220 1.12 4.86 5.07
C MET A 220 2.04 5.83 5.81
N ASP A 221 1.57 7.06 6.04
CA ASP A 221 2.29 8.07 6.82
C ASP A 221 2.30 7.71 8.29
N CYS A 222 3.28 8.23 9.03
CA CYS A 222 3.43 7.91 10.44
C CYS A 222 2.28 8.48 11.28
N ALA A 223 1.78 7.70 12.25
CA ALA A 223 0.60 8.06 13.06
C ALA A 223 0.80 7.91 14.57
N SER A 224 2.03 7.71 15.06
CA SER A 224 2.32 7.52 16.49
C SER A 224 1.51 6.40 17.15
N GLY A 225 1.13 5.36 16.39
CA GLY A 225 0.30 4.26 16.89
C GLY A 225 -1.18 4.59 17.06
N GLN A 226 -1.63 5.75 16.57
CA GLN A 226 -3.04 6.13 16.54
C GLN A 226 -3.69 5.64 15.25
N ASP A 227 -4.97 5.29 15.34
CA ASP A 227 -5.76 4.99 14.14
C ASP A 227 -6.17 6.28 13.40
N ALA A 228 -6.78 6.12 12.23
CA ALA A 228 -7.22 7.19 11.34
C ALA A 228 -8.67 7.63 11.59
N THR A 229 -9.25 7.33 12.76
CA THR A 229 -10.65 7.68 13.06
C THR A 229 -10.87 9.18 12.92
N GLY A 230 -11.88 9.57 12.12
CA GLY A 230 -12.20 10.98 11.84
C GLY A 230 -11.26 11.69 10.86
N ARG A 231 -10.22 11.00 10.35
CA ARG A 231 -9.26 11.52 9.36
C ARG A 231 -9.39 10.90 7.97
N ILE A 232 -10.13 9.80 7.84
CA ILE A 232 -10.39 9.15 6.55
C ILE A 232 -11.46 9.95 5.79
N GLU A 233 -11.20 10.19 4.51
CA GLU A 233 -12.09 10.88 3.59
C GLU A 233 -12.33 10.01 2.35
N LEU A 234 -13.60 9.85 1.97
CA LEU A 234 -13.98 9.23 0.69
C LEU A 234 -13.85 10.31 -0.40
N VAL A 235 -12.75 10.25 -1.15
CA VAL A 235 -12.42 11.24 -2.19
C VAL A 235 -13.28 11.01 -3.43
N SER A 236 -13.39 9.75 -3.87
CA SER A 236 -14.31 9.39 -4.96
C SER A 236 -14.80 7.95 -4.83
N LEU A 237 -16.01 7.74 -5.35
CA LEU A 237 -16.65 6.45 -5.50
C LEU A 237 -17.24 6.40 -6.91
N THR A 238 -16.68 5.55 -7.76
CA THR A 238 -17.21 5.34 -9.12
C THR A 238 -17.76 3.94 -9.23
N GLU A 239 -19.06 3.83 -9.45
CA GLU A 239 -19.76 2.57 -9.65
C GLU A 239 -20.05 2.35 -11.14
N THR A 240 -19.53 1.26 -11.69
CA THR A 240 -19.83 0.81 -13.06
C THR A 240 -20.51 -0.56 -13.02
N PRO A 241 -21.06 -1.06 -14.14
CA PRO A 241 -21.59 -2.42 -14.17
C PRO A 241 -20.56 -3.52 -13.87
N ALA A 242 -19.26 -3.24 -13.98
CA ALA A 242 -18.19 -4.23 -13.79
C ALA A 242 -17.33 -3.98 -12.55
N THR A 243 -17.27 -2.75 -12.04
CA THR A 243 -16.33 -2.37 -10.98
C THR A 243 -16.94 -1.38 -9.99
N VAL A 244 -16.39 -1.39 -8.78
CA VAL A 244 -16.58 -0.36 -7.76
C VAL A 244 -15.21 0.20 -7.44
N ASP A 245 -14.93 1.41 -7.90
CA ASP A 245 -13.66 2.08 -7.73
C ASP A 245 -13.72 3.05 -6.56
N ILE A 246 -12.86 2.84 -5.57
CA ILE A 246 -12.82 3.60 -4.33
C ILE A 246 -11.50 4.35 -4.27
N VAL A 247 -11.57 5.65 -4.00
CA VAL A 247 -10.41 6.46 -3.63
C VAL A 247 -10.64 6.99 -2.23
N LEU A 248 -9.83 6.53 -1.28
CA LEU A 248 -9.79 7.07 0.08
C LEU A 248 -8.52 7.90 0.26
N GLY A 249 -8.64 8.99 1.02
CA GLY A 249 -7.51 9.76 1.52
C GLY A 249 -7.53 9.80 3.05
N VAL A 250 -6.37 10.02 3.67
CA VAL A 250 -6.25 10.20 5.11
C VAL A 250 -5.55 11.51 5.40
N ARG A 251 -6.19 12.39 6.18
CA ARG A 251 -5.52 13.60 6.65
C ARG A 251 -4.32 13.24 7.55
N PRO A 252 -3.15 13.85 7.32
CA PRO A 252 -1.93 13.49 8.03
C PRO A 252 -2.03 13.83 9.53
N PHE A 253 -1.35 13.03 10.35
CA PHE A 253 -1.17 13.33 11.77
C PHE A 253 0.07 14.20 11.97
N ARG A 254 -0.10 15.42 12.49
CA ARG A 254 1.03 16.36 12.65
C ARG A 254 1.98 15.86 13.76
N GLU A 255 3.28 16.04 13.53
CA GLU A 255 4.33 15.71 14.51
C GLU A 255 4.34 14.22 14.93
N ALA A 256 3.99 13.33 14.01
CA ALA A 256 3.93 11.91 14.26
C ALA A 256 5.31 11.22 14.27
N ASN A 257 5.42 10.12 15.01
CA ASN A 257 6.50 9.14 14.88
C ASN A 257 5.93 7.80 14.36
N CYS A 258 6.81 6.84 14.03
CA CYS A 258 6.45 5.65 13.26
C CYS A 258 6.54 4.32 14.06
N PRO A 259 5.87 4.18 15.23
CA PRO A 259 5.89 2.92 15.99
C PRO A 259 4.95 1.88 15.36
N SER A 260 3.81 2.33 14.83
CA SER A 260 2.81 1.55 14.12
C SER A 260 1.72 2.46 13.54
N ASN A 261 0.95 1.93 12.58
CA ASN A 261 -0.27 2.54 12.05
C ASN A 261 -1.39 1.48 12.12
N PRO A 262 -2.22 1.47 13.18
CA PRO A 262 -3.30 0.49 13.30
C PRO A 262 -4.33 0.60 12.16
N PRO A 263 -4.87 -0.52 11.65
CA PRO A 263 -5.95 -0.49 10.67
C PRO A 263 -7.22 0.11 11.30
N THR A 264 -7.86 1.00 10.56
CA THR A 264 -9.05 1.75 11.00
C THR A 264 -10.28 1.27 10.24
N PRO A 265 -11.36 0.84 10.91
CA PRO A 265 -12.60 0.47 10.24
C PRO A 265 -13.25 1.65 9.53
N PHE A 266 -13.67 1.45 8.29
CA PHE A 266 -14.40 2.44 7.48
C PHE A 266 -15.46 1.73 6.65
N SER A 267 -16.63 2.35 6.47
CA SER A 267 -17.71 1.77 5.67
C SER A 267 -18.02 2.67 4.48
N VAL A 268 -18.24 2.06 3.32
CA VAL A 268 -18.67 2.75 2.09
C VAL A 268 -20.03 2.19 1.68
N GLU A 269 -21.02 3.05 1.55
CA GLU A 269 -22.34 2.68 1.01
C GLU A 269 -22.32 2.69 -0.52
N LEU A 270 -22.93 1.67 -1.12
CA LEU A 270 -23.10 1.53 -2.56
C LEU A 270 -24.52 1.92 -2.96
N SER A 271 -24.67 2.52 -4.14
CA SER A 271 -25.98 2.88 -4.70
C SER A 271 -26.79 1.67 -5.17
N ALA A 272 -26.12 0.54 -5.42
CA ALA A 272 -26.72 -0.74 -5.81
C ALA A 272 -26.00 -1.93 -5.15
N PRO A 273 -26.64 -3.11 -5.07
CA PRO A 273 -25.98 -4.34 -4.60
C PRO A 273 -24.72 -4.66 -5.39
N LEU A 274 -23.66 -5.15 -4.73
CA LEU A 274 -22.34 -5.39 -5.33
C LEU A 274 -22.40 -6.25 -6.60
N GLY A 275 -23.23 -7.28 -6.63
CA GLY A 275 -23.29 -8.25 -7.73
C GLY A 275 -21.93 -8.93 -7.94
N ASP A 276 -21.52 -9.05 -9.20
CA ASP A 276 -20.23 -9.60 -9.62
C ASP A 276 -19.15 -8.51 -9.80
N ARG A 277 -19.41 -7.28 -9.33
CA ARG A 277 -18.51 -6.15 -9.54
C ARG A 277 -17.22 -6.33 -8.73
N VAL A 278 -16.08 -6.02 -9.37
CA VAL A 278 -14.78 -6.04 -8.71
C VAL A 278 -14.58 -4.74 -7.93
N VAL A 279 -14.29 -4.84 -6.62
CA VAL A 279 -13.89 -3.68 -5.82
C VAL A 279 -12.42 -3.35 -6.09
N ARG A 280 -12.12 -2.10 -6.44
CA ARG A 280 -10.75 -1.64 -6.75
C ARG A 280 -10.35 -0.45 -5.88
N ASP A 281 -9.10 -0.49 -5.44
CA ASP A 281 -8.39 0.64 -4.86
C ASP A 281 -7.88 1.51 -6.00
N ALA A 282 -8.66 2.54 -6.34
CA ALA A 282 -8.38 3.41 -7.46
C ALA A 282 -7.41 4.55 -7.11
N ALA A 283 -7.03 4.68 -5.83
CA ALA A 283 -5.98 5.59 -5.40
C ALA A 283 -4.61 5.19 -5.96
N TYR A 284 -4.46 3.93 -6.38
CA TYR A 284 -3.28 3.43 -7.10
C TYR A 284 -3.67 3.06 -8.52
N ALA A 285 -2.76 3.27 -9.48
CA ALA A 285 -2.98 2.91 -10.87
C ALA A 285 -3.32 1.41 -11.01
N THR A 286 -4.63 1.12 -11.13
CA THR A 286 -5.25 -0.20 -11.25
C THR A 286 -4.83 -1.24 -10.20
N ARG A 287 -5.32 -1.10 -8.97
CA ARG A 287 -5.19 -2.12 -7.92
C ARG A 287 -6.57 -2.72 -7.56
N PRO A 288 -6.80 -4.03 -7.75
CA PRO A 288 -7.93 -4.71 -7.11
C PRO A 288 -7.80 -4.59 -5.59
N VAL A 289 -8.90 -4.36 -4.86
CA VAL A 289 -8.88 -4.51 -3.40
C VAL A 289 -8.66 -5.98 -3.10
N LEU A 290 -7.54 -6.28 -2.43
CA LEU A 290 -7.19 -7.65 -2.11
C LEU A 290 -8.27 -8.24 -1.19
N VAL A 291 -8.94 -9.28 -1.68
CA VAL A 291 -9.73 -10.19 -0.85
C VAL A 291 -8.70 -11.00 -0.04
N PRO A 292 -8.85 -11.15 1.29
CA PRO A 292 -8.01 -12.10 2.02
C PRO A 292 -8.16 -13.48 1.35
N ALA A 293 -7.03 -14.14 1.09
CA ALA A 293 -7.06 -15.53 0.66
C ALA A 293 -7.79 -16.33 1.74
N SER A 294 -8.91 -16.95 1.35
CA SER A 294 -9.69 -17.87 2.19
C SER A 294 -8.87 -19.08 2.63
#